data_AF-A0A1G3VKM9-F1
#
_entry.id   AF-A0A1G3VKM9-F1
#
_cell.length_a   1.000
_cell.length_b   1.000
_cell.length_c   1.000
_cell.angle_alpha   90.00
_cell.angle_beta   90.00
_cell.angle_gamma   90.00
#
_symmetry.space_group_name_H-M   'P 1'
#
loop_
_entity.id
_entity.type
_entity.pdbx_description
1 polymer ?
#
loop_
_entity_poly.entity_id
_entity_poly.type
_entity_poly.pdbx_seq_one_letter_code
_entity_poly.pdbx_strand_id
1 'polypeptide(L)'
;MMQRAKWASARIVFLMMAFAGTASGGVLAYLLGPVYSWYFFNDTNFLKHHRLILPLAISHLKLISEWVRDPDYRKMFAIPLTAPPMRGPDMSRVRTKASWPDSASACNGCAQCCIKRSCSFLDPETNQCTCYGSFFWRYFNCGRYPENVKQIEYYNCPKWEVIG
;
A
#
# COMPACT_ATOMS: atom_id res chain seq x y z
N MET A 1 -7.21 7.87 -23.89
CA MET A 1 -8.26 7.31 -22.99
C MET A 1 -7.96 5.87 -22.55
N MET A 2 -7.64 4.96 -23.48
CA MET A 2 -7.44 3.52 -23.21
C MET A 2 -6.60 3.14 -21.98
N GLN A 3 -5.47 3.83 -21.70
CA GLN A 3 -4.65 3.55 -20.50
C GLN A 3 -5.36 3.88 -19.17
N ARG A 4 -6.12 4.99 -19.11
CA ARG A 4 -6.89 5.35 -17.91
C ARG A 4 -7.98 4.32 -17.62
N ALA A 5 -8.63 3.80 -18.67
CA ALA A 5 -9.59 2.70 -18.56
C ALA A 5 -8.89 1.42 -18.04
N LYS A 6 -7.75 1.03 -18.61
CA LYS A 6 -6.96 -0.12 -18.13
C LYS A 6 -6.62 -0.03 -16.65
N TRP A 7 -6.18 1.14 -16.15
CA TRP A 7 -5.85 1.32 -14.74
C TRP A 7 -7.08 1.30 -13.83
N ALA A 8 -8.20 1.86 -14.28
CA ALA A 8 -9.48 1.80 -13.56
C ALA A 8 -10.00 0.37 -13.46
N SER A 9 -10.09 -0.36 -14.58
CA SER A 9 -10.50 -1.76 -14.61
C SER A 9 -9.62 -2.63 -13.72
N ALA A 10 -8.30 -2.44 -13.74
CA ALA A 10 -7.38 -3.18 -12.89
C ALA A 10 -7.66 -2.95 -11.38
N ARG A 11 -7.92 -1.71 -10.96
CA ARG A 11 -8.32 -1.41 -9.57
C ARG A 11 -9.69 -2.00 -9.24
N ILE A 12 -10.67 -1.87 -10.12
CA ILE A 12 -12.03 -2.39 -9.92
C ILE A 12 -11.99 -3.91 -9.75
N VAL A 13 -11.26 -4.64 -10.60
CA VAL A 13 -11.08 -6.10 -10.49
C VAL A 13 -10.45 -6.49 -9.14
N PHE A 14 -9.37 -5.81 -8.73
CA PHE A 14 -8.76 -6.08 -7.43
C PHE A 14 -9.70 -5.76 -6.26
N LEU A 15 -10.45 -4.65 -6.31
CA LEU A 15 -11.39 -4.27 -5.26
C LEU A 15 -12.59 -5.21 -5.17
N MET A 16 -13.14 -5.66 -6.30
CA MET A 16 -14.20 -6.69 -6.33
C MET A 16 -13.70 -8.02 -5.75
N MET A 17 -12.47 -8.43 -6.10
CA MET A 17 -11.86 -9.63 -5.53
C MET A 17 -11.66 -9.48 -4.02
N ALA A 18 -11.04 -8.38 -3.56
CA ALA A 18 -10.84 -8.10 -2.14
C ALA A 18 -12.16 -8.05 -1.35
N PHE A 19 -13.21 -7.45 -1.92
CA PHE A 19 -14.56 -7.46 -1.35
C PHE A 19 -15.13 -8.88 -1.25
N ALA A 20 -15.10 -9.67 -2.33
CA ALA A 20 -15.59 -11.05 -2.33
C ALA A 20 -14.84 -11.94 -1.33
N GLY A 21 -13.51 -11.83 -1.27
CA GLY A 21 -12.68 -12.50 -0.27
C GLY A 21 -13.10 -12.15 1.16
N THR A 22 -13.33 -10.86 1.44
CA THR A 22 -13.79 -10.38 2.76
C THR A 22 -15.20 -10.87 3.08
N ALA A 23 -16.14 -10.75 2.15
CA ALA A 23 -17.54 -11.15 2.32
C ALA A 23 -17.70 -12.66 2.53
N SER A 24 -16.82 -13.47 1.95
CA SER A 24 -16.75 -14.93 2.17
C SER A 24 -16.07 -15.35 3.48
N GLY A 25 -15.74 -14.42 4.38
CA GLY A 25 -14.99 -14.73 5.60
C GLY A 25 -13.56 -15.24 5.34
N GLY A 26 -12.98 -14.93 4.17
CA GLY A 26 -11.67 -15.40 3.74
C GLY A 26 -11.66 -16.68 2.90
N VAL A 27 -12.78 -17.40 2.75
CA VAL A 27 -12.83 -18.67 2.00
C VAL A 27 -12.41 -18.48 0.53
N LEU A 28 -12.98 -17.48 -0.16
CA LEU A 28 -12.58 -17.18 -1.55
C LEU A 28 -11.14 -16.66 -1.63
N ALA A 29 -10.64 -15.99 -0.59
CA ALA A 29 -9.25 -15.51 -0.57
C ALA A 29 -8.25 -16.66 -0.44
N TYR A 30 -8.60 -17.72 0.30
CA TYR A 30 -7.78 -18.93 0.41
C TYR A 30 -7.83 -19.76 -0.89
N LEU A 31 -9.02 -19.98 -1.47
CA LEU A 31 -9.17 -20.69 -2.74
C LEU A 31 -8.45 -19.98 -3.91
N LEU A 32 -8.49 -18.64 -3.93
CA LEU A 32 -7.75 -17.81 -4.88
C LEU A 32 -6.33 -17.46 -4.40
N GLY A 33 -5.78 -18.21 -3.43
CA GLY A 33 -4.49 -17.97 -2.80
C GLY A 33 -3.35 -17.63 -3.78
N PRO A 34 -3.13 -18.39 -4.87
CA PRO A 34 -2.12 -18.06 -5.89
C PRO A 34 -2.29 -16.69 -6.54
N VAL A 35 -3.54 -16.26 -6.77
CA VAL A 35 -3.88 -14.97 -7.37
C VAL A 35 -3.63 -13.83 -6.39
N TYR A 36 -4.05 -13.99 -5.13
CA TYR A 36 -3.75 -13.03 -4.07
C TYR A 36 -2.25 -12.90 -3.81
N SER A 37 -1.53 -14.02 -3.80
CA SER A 37 -0.07 -14.06 -3.67
C SER A 37 0.60 -13.28 -4.80
N TRP A 38 0.16 -13.45 -6.04
CA TRP A 38 0.67 -12.66 -7.17
C TRP A 38 0.38 -11.16 -7.02
N TYR A 39 -0.84 -10.78 -6.59
CA TYR A 39 -1.21 -9.38 -6.38
C TYR A 39 -0.35 -8.66 -5.33
N PHE A 40 0.05 -9.36 -4.26
CA PHE A 40 0.83 -8.78 -3.15
C PHE A 40 2.34 -8.99 -3.25
N PHE A 41 2.82 -10.08 -3.87
CA PHE A 41 4.25 -10.45 -3.87
C PHE A 41 4.85 -10.62 -5.26
N ASN A 42 4.05 -10.49 -6.34
CA ASN A 42 4.40 -10.91 -7.72
C ASN A 42 4.78 -12.41 -7.83
N ASP A 43 4.47 -13.23 -6.82
CA ASP A 43 4.80 -14.66 -6.72
C ASP A 43 3.51 -15.46 -6.58
N THR A 44 3.28 -16.47 -7.42
CA THR A 44 2.07 -17.32 -7.37
C THR A 44 2.14 -18.41 -6.30
N ASN A 45 3.30 -18.64 -5.68
CA ASN A 45 3.48 -19.64 -4.63
C ASN A 45 2.90 -19.16 -3.29
N PHE A 46 1.58 -19.21 -3.14
CA PHE A 46 0.91 -18.76 -1.91
C PHE A 46 1.34 -19.55 -0.66
N LEU A 47 1.77 -20.81 -0.82
CA LEU A 47 2.24 -21.65 0.29
C LEU A 47 3.53 -21.10 0.92
N LYS A 48 4.44 -20.50 0.13
CA LYS A 48 5.59 -19.75 0.64
C LYS A 48 5.18 -18.59 1.55
N HIS A 49 4.04 -17.97 1.27
CA HIS A 49 3.51 -16.80 1.98
C HIS A 49 2.41 -17.15 3.01
N HIS A 50 2.09 -18.42 3.25
CA HIS A 50 0.95 -18.82 4.10
C HIS A 50 1.01 -18.26 5.53
N ARG A 51 2.23 -18.11 6.08
CA ARG A 51 2.47 -17.54 7.43
C ARG A 51 1.99 -16.08 7.54
N LEU A 52 1.89 -15.36 6.43
CA LEU A 52 1.40 -13.98 6.38
C LEU A 52 -0.13 -13.89 6.30
N ILE A 53 -0.86 -14.99 6.08
CA ILE A 53 -2.33 -14.97 5.91
C ILE A 53 -3.02 -14.40 7.15
N LEU A 54 -2.72 -14.91 8.35
CA LEU A 54 -3.34 -14.41 9.59
C LEU A 54 -2.93 -12.96 9.91
N PRO A 55 -1.64 -12.57 9.89
CA PRO A 55 -1.24 -11.16 10.02
C PRO A 55 -1.92 -10.22 9.01
N LEU A 56 -2.03 -10.62 7.75
CA LEU A 56 -2.68 -9.82 6.71
C LEU A 56 -4.19 -9.71 6.91
N ALA A 57 -4.86 -10.78 7.33
CA ALA A 57 -6.28 -10.76 7.67
C ALA A 57 -6.56 -9.79 8.84
N ILE A 58 -5.74 -9.84 9.89
CA ILE A 58 -5.84 -8.92 11.05
C ILE A 58 -5.60 -7.47 10.61
N SER A 59 -4.53 -7.20 9.85
CA SER A 59 -4.24 -5.84 9.35
C SER A 59 -5.30 -5.33 8.37
N HIS A 60 -5.95 -6.21 7.60
CA HIS A 60 -7.06 -5.87 6.70
C HIS A 60 -8.35 -5.53 7.46
N LEU A 61 -8.70 -6.31 8.49
CA LEU A 61 -9.83 -5.98 9.38
C LEU A 61 -9.59 -4.68 10.15
N LYS A 62 -8.35 -4.45 10.62
CA LYS A 62 -7.93 -3.18 11.23
C LYS A 62 -8.08 -2.02 10.23
N LEU A 63 -7.61 -2.18 8.99
CA LEU A 63 -7.77 -1.19 7.91
C LEU A 63 -9.25 -0.85 7.68
N ILE A 64 -10.12 -1.85 7.54
CA ILE A 64 -11.56 -1.63 7.34
C ILE A 64 -12.17 -0.87 8.54
N SER A 65 -11.85 -1.30 9.77
CA SER A 65 -12.31 -0.65 11.00
C SER A 65 -11.89 0.82 11.08
N GLU A 66 -10.61 1.12 10.83
CA GLU A 66 -10.06 2.48 10.77
C GLU A 66 -10.72 3.29 9.64
N TRP A 67 -10.89 2.71 8.44
CA TRP A 67 -11.49 3.38 7.29
C TRP A 67 -12.97 3.74 7.49
N VAL A 68 -13.72 2.94 8.25
CA VAL A 68 -15.10 3.22 8.64
C VAL A 68 -15.16 4.30 9.73
N ARG A 69 -14.29 4.23 10.75
CA ARG A 69 -14.32 5.08 11.95
C ARG A 69 -13.65 6.45 11.80
N ASP A 70 -12.54 6.53 11.08
CA ASP A 70 -11.71 7.73 10.94
C ASP A 70 -11.84 8.33 9.52
N PRO A 71 -12.52 9.49 9.36
CA PRO A 71 -12.69 10.14 8.06
C PRO A 71 -11.39 10.77 7.54
N ASP A 72 -10.41 11.07 8.38
CA ASP A 72 -9.11 11.59 7.95
C ASP A 72 -8.19 10.45 7.49
N TYR A 73 -8.20 9.31 8.18
CA TYR A 73 -7.60 8.08 7.66
C TYR A 73 -8.17 7.70 6.29
N ARG A 74 -9.50 7.76 6.12
CA ARG A 74 -10.16 7.52 4.82
C ARG A 74 -9.60 8.40 3.71
N LYS A 75 -9.37 9.70 3.97
CA LYS A 75 -8.79 10.64 2.99
C LYS A 75 -7.37 10.24 2.59
N MET A 76 -6.60 9.57 3.46
CA MET A 76 -5.26 9.10 3.11
C MET A 76 -5.27 8.11 1.95
N PHE A 77 -6.35 7.31 1.78
CA PHE A 77 -6.49 6.27 0.73
C PHE A 77 -7.29 6.70 -0.50
N ALA A 78 -7.61 8.00 -0.64
CA ALA A 78 -8.44 8.53 -1.70
C ALA A 78 -7.70 8.64 -3.06
N ILE A 79 -7.48 7.50 -3.71
CA ILE A 79 -6.82 7.41 -5.03
C ILE A 79 -7.87 7.37 -6.15
N PRO A 80 -7.80 8.26 -7.17
CA PRO A 80 -8.65 8.16 -8.35
C PRO A 80 -8.46 6.82 -9.08
N LEU A 81 -9.56 6.15 -9.47
CA LEU A 81 -9.50 4.87 -10.18
C LEU A 81 -8.61 4.93 -11.44
N THR A 82 -8.62 6.09 -12.12
CA THR A 82 -7.87 6.38 -13.35
C THR A 82 -6.44 6.92 -13.12
N ALA A 83 -5.92 6.92 -11.88
CA ALA A 83 -4.55 7.33 -11.60
C ALA A 83 -3.53 6.32 -12.15
N PRO A 84 -2.35 6.73 -12.66
CA PRO A 84 -1.31 5.80 -13.08
C PRO A 84 -0.81 4.94 -11.90
N PRO A 85 -0.39 3.69 -12.12
CA PRO A 85 0.40 2.96 -11.13
C PRO A 85 1.77 3.66 -10.96
N MET A 86 2.26 3.76 -9.73
CA MET A 86 3.48 4.51 -9.39
C MET A 86 4.54 3.62 -8.76
N ARG A 87 5.80 4.04 -8.80
CA ARG A 87 6.96 3.32 -8.22
C ARG A 87 7.67 4.08 -7.08
N GLY A 88 7.03 5.13 -6.61
CA GLY A 88 7.53 6.10 -5.64
C GLY A 88 6.65 7.36 -5.68
N PRO A 89 6.85 8.29 -4.74
CA PRO A 89 6.14 9.57 -4.74
C PRO A 89 6.37 10.41 -5.99
N ASP A 90 5.46 11.36 -6.21
CA ASP A 90 5.52 12.29 -7.33
C ASP A 90 6.55 13.40 -7.06
N MET A 91 7.75 13.24 -7.64
CA MET A 91 8.87 14.19 -7.46
C MET A 91 8.61 15.57 -8.08
N SER A 92 7.52 15.77 -8.82
CA SER A 92 7.07 17.12 -9.23
C SER A 92 6.27 17.85 -8.14
N ARG A 93 5.88 17.15 -7.08
CA ARG A 93 5.02 17.65 -5.99
C ARG A 93 5.67 17.56 -4.62
N VAL A 94 6.59 16.61 -4.42
CA VAL A 94 7.34 16.45 -3.17
C VAL A 94 8.83 16.27 -3.44
N ARG A 95 9.66 16.65 -2.47
CA ARG A 95 11.09 16.35 -2.48
C ARG A 95 11.54 15.86 -1.10
N THR A 96 12.69 15.21 -1.08
CA THR A 96 13.39 14.91 0.17
C THR A 96 13.88 16.22 0.79
N LYS A 97 13.75 16.41 2.11
CA LYS A 97 14.32 17.57 2.81
C LYS A 97 15.85 17.54 2.71
N ALA A 98 16.47 18.71 2.54
CA ALA A 98 17.94 18.82 2.43
C ALA A 98 18.70 18.32 3.67
N SER A 99 18.05 18.27 4.84
CA SER A 99 18.60 17.73 6.09
C SER A 99 18.48 16.21 6.23
N TRP A 100 18.01 15.49 5.21
CA TRP A 100 17.77 14.05 5.29
C TRP A 100 19.03 13.26 4.92
N PRO A 101 19.46 12.27 5.73
CA PRO A 101 20.65 11.48 5.43
C PRO A 101 20.43 10.50 4.26
N ASP A 102 21.36 10.52 3.30
CA ASP A 102 21.30 9.70 2.08
C ASP A 102 21.38 8.17 2.32
N SER A 103 21.87 7.75 3.48
CA SER A 103 22.18 6.34 3.81
C SER A 103 21.03 5.51 4.38
N ALA A 104 19.84 6.08 4.60
CA ALA A 104 18.76 5.42 5.34
C ALA A 104 18.06 4.29 4.55
N SER A 105 18.60 3.07 4.63
CA SER A 105 18.27 1.89 3.83
C SER A 105 16.95 1.18 4.21
N ALA A 106 15.81 1.79 3.92
CA ALA A 106 14.53 1.09 3.72
C ALA A 106 13.47 1.97 3.03
N CYS A 107 13.20 1.71 1.75
CA CYS A 107 12.21 2.40 0.91
C CYS A 107 12.48 3.86 0.39
N ASN A 108 13.59 4.58 0.54
CA ASN A 108 14.71 4.58 1.49
C ASN A 108 14.54 5.75 2.47
N GLY A 109 14.19 5.47 3.73
CA GLY A 109 14.41 6.36 4.88
C GLY A 109 13.24 6.55 5.82
N CYS A 110 11.99 6.36 5.39
CA CYS A 110 10.82 6.63 6.22
C CYS A 110 9.79 5.50 6.13
N ALA A 111 9.84 4.58 7.09
CA ALA A 111 8.87 3.50 7.26
C ALA A 111 7.65 3.89 8.12
N GLN A 112 7.50 5.17 8.50
CA GLN A 112 6.49 5.61 9.48
C GLN A 112 5.04 5.27 9.09
N CYS A 113 4.71 5.30 7.79
CA CYS A 113 3.38 4.89 7.32
C CYS A 113 3.12 3.37 7.47
N CYS A 114 4.17 2.54 7.45
CA CYS A 114 4.09 1.11 7.74
C CYS A 114 4.02 0.86 9.26
N ILE A 115 4.87 1.55 10.03
CA ILE A 115 4.95 1.45 11.50
C ILE A 115 3.62 1.86 12.15
N LYS A 116 3.12 3.07 11.86
CA LYS A 116 1.86 3.61 12.43
C LYS A 116 0.66 2.71 12.15
N ARG A 117 0.66 1.96 11.05
CA ARG A 117 -0.42 1.06 10.66
C ARG A 117 -0.24 -0.37 11.17
N SER A 118 0.91 -0.72 11.76
CA SER A 118 1.27 -2.10 12.09
C SER A 118 1.22 -3.01 10.84
N CYS A 119 1.84 -2.55 9.75
CA CYS A 119 1.72 -3.17 8.44
C CYS A 119 2.44 -4.52 8.37
N SER A 120 1.71 -5.61 8.12
CA SER A 120 2.26 -6.97 7.99
C SER A 120 3.14 -7.21 6.74
N PHE A 121 3.32 -6.19 5.88
CA PHE A 121 4.32 -6.18 4.81
C PHE A 121 5.65 -5.51 5.21
N LEU A 122 5.78 -4.96 6.41
CA LEU A 122 7.05 -4.47 6.92
C LEU A 122 7.85 -5.64 7.48
N ASP A 123 9.00 -5.93 6.89
CA ASP A 123 10.01 -6.82 7.47
C ASP A 123 10.69 -6.10 8.65
N PRO A 124 10.59 -6.61 9.89
CA PRO A 124 11.19 -5.96 11.06
C PRO A 124 12.72 -6.07 11.11
N GLU A 125 13.34 -7.05 10.42
CA GLU A 125 14.78 -7.25 10.45
C GLU A 125 15.49 -6.28 9.49
N THR A 126 14.96 -6.13 8.28
CA THR A 126 15.55 -5.27 7.24
C THR A 126 14.91 -3.89 7.14
N ASN A 127 13.80 -3.64 7.84
CA ASN A 127 12.86 -2.52 7.64
C ASN A 127 12.25 -2.42 6.23
N GLN A 128 12.47 -3.41 5.34
CA GLN A 128 12.00 -3.33 3.96
C GLN A 128 10.53 -3.73 3.80
N CYS A 129 9.93 -3.32 2.68
CA CYS A 129 8.55 -3.66 2.36
C CYS A 129 8.51 -4.93 1.51
N THR A 130 8.01 -6.04 2.05
CA THR A 130 7.96 -7.35 1.37
C THR A 130 7.03 -7.39 0.16
N CYS A 131 6.10 -6.44 0.04
CA CYS A 131 5.23 -6.26 -1.14
C CYS A 131 5.75 -5.19 -2.12
N TYR A 132 6.98 -4.68 -1.97
CA TYR A 132 7.54 -3.62 -2.81
C TYR A 132 7.46 -3.96 -4.31
N GLY A 133 7.02 -2.99 -5.12
CA GLY A 133 6.89 -3.17 -6.57
C GLY A 133 5.80 -4.15 -7.03
N SER A 134 4.99 -4.72 -6.12
CA SER A 134 3.83 -5.57 -6.46
C SER A 134 2.72 -4.82 -7.19
N PHE A 135 1.69 -5.53 -7.67
CA PHE A 135 0.48 -4.87 -8.14
C PHE A 135 -0.13 -3.99 -7.04
N PHE A 136 -0.38 -4.57 -5.87
CA PHE A 136 -0.99 -3.86 -4.75
C PHE A 136 -0.18 -2.60 -4.40
N TRP A 137 1.14 -2.74 -4.25
CA TRP A 137 2.01 -1.63 -3.89
C TRP A 137 1.96 -0.52 -4.94
N ARG A 138 2.06 -0.83 -6.24
CA ARG A 138 2.07 0.17 -7.33
C ARG A 138 0.72 0.86 -7.58
N TYR A 139 -0.39 0.14 -7.44
CA TYR A 139 -1.72 0.67 -7.77
C TYR A 139 -2.38 1.43 -6.61
N PHE A 140 -2.02 1.12 -5.36
CA PHE A 140 -2.56 1.75 -4.15
C PHE A 140 -1.54 2.71 -3.50
N ASN A 141 -1.76 3.07 -2.23
CA ASN A 141 -1.03 4.14 -1.54
C ASN A 141 0.49 3.94 -1.48
N CYS A 142 0.95 2.71 -1.28
CA CYS A 142 2.34 2.44 -0.93
C CYS A 142 3.33 2.93 -1.99
N GLY A 143 3.00 2.77 -3.27
CA GLY A 143 3.84 3.15 -4.41
C GLY A 143 3.71 4.60 -4.87
N ARG A 144 2.93 5.44 -4.18
CA ARG A 144 2.73 6.89 -4.50
C ARG A 144 2.94 7.82 -3.31
N TYR A 145 3.04 7.27 -2.10
CA TYR A 145 3.12 8.05 -0.87
C TYR A 145 4.47 8.77 -0.73
N PRO A 146 4.50 10.05 -0.29
CA PRO A 146 3.37 10.96 -0.08
C PRO A 146 2.95 11.75 -1.33
N GLU A 147 1.68 12.14 -1.38
CA GLU A 147 1.10 12.97 -2.43
C GLU A 147 0.74 14.40 -1.98
N ASN A 148 0.77 14.70 -0.68
CA ASN A 148 0.40 16.02 -0.13
C ASN A 148 0.85 16.19 1.34
N VAL A 149 0.81 17.43 1.84
CA VAL A 149 1.19 17.80 3.23
C VAL A 149 0.42 16.97 4.26
N LYS A 150 -0.90 16.80 4.11
CA LYS A 150 -1.74 16.08 5.09
C LYS A 150 -1.29 14.61 5.26
N GLN A 151 -0.87 13.96 4.19
CA GLN A 151 -0.28 12.62 4.25
C GLN A 151 1.09 12.59 4.97
N ILE A 152 1.92 13.63 4.79
CA ILE A 152 3.23 13.75 5.46
C ILE A 152 3.03 13.95 6.97
N GLU A 153 2.13 14.85 7.36
CA GLU A 153 1.74 15.13 8.75
C GLU A 153 1.08 13.92 9.40
N TYR A 154 0.08 13.30 8.75
CA TYR A 154 -0.68 12.18 9.31
C TYR A 154 0.22 11.00 9.67
N TYR A 155 1.20 10.67 8.83
CA TYR A 155 2.17 9.61 9.10
C TYR A 155 3.46 10.12 9.76
N ASN A 156 3.56 11.39 10.14
CA ASN A 156 4.74 12.02 10.75
C ASN A 156 6.06 11.61 10.08
N CYS A 157 6.17 11.85 8.77
CA CYS A 157 7.29 11.37 7.96
C CYS A 157 8.26 12.52 7.62
N PRO A 158 9.28 12.80 8.45
CA PRO A 158 10.14 13.99 8.32
C PRO A 158 11.01 14.02 7.06
N LYS A 159 11.13 12.89 6.34
CA LYS A 159 11.87 12.79 5.07
C LYS A 159 11.36 13.75 4.00
N TRP A 160 10.05 13.94 3.90
CA TRP A 160 9.43 14.59 2.76
C TRP A 160 8.98 16.01 3.08
N GLU A 161 9.03 16.88 2.07
CA GLU A 161 8.36 18.18 2.04
C GLU A 161 7.66 18.38 0.69
N VAL A 162 6.61 19.20 0.67
CA VAL A 162 5.90 19.56 -0.56
C VAL A 162 6.65 20.70 -1.26
N ILE A 163 6.72 20.62 -2.58
CA ILE A 163 7.21 21.69 -3.44
C ILE A 163 6.08 22.73 -3.54
N GLY A 164 6.37 23.96 -3.12
CA GLY A 164 5.45 25.11 -3.21
C GLY A 164 5.41 25.72 -4.60
#